data_AF-A0A6C0JEQ2-F1
#
_entry.id   AF-A0A6C0JEQ2-F1
#
_cell.length_a   1.000
_cell.length_b   1.000
_cell.length_c   1.000
_cell.angle_alpha   90.00
_cell.angle_beta   90.00
_cell.angle_gamma   90.00
#
_symmetry.space_group_name_H-M   'P 1'
#
loop_
_entity.id
_entity.type
_entity.pdbx_description
1 polymer ?
#
loop_
_entity_poly.entity_id
_entity_poly.type
_entity_poly.pdbx_seq_one_letter_code
_entity_poly.pdbx_strand_id
1 'polypeptide(L)' 'MENNNNIFMQTDDNINVDQDSIRKMLFIYNALNNGWSVKKRRDSYVFTKKHEGRKEVFSDSYLKTFIVRNMKLC' A
#
# COMPACT_ATOMS: atom_id res chain seq x y z
N MET A 1 -3.99 10.32 -22.27
CA MET A 1 -3.39 9.02 -22.57
C MET A 1 -3.08 8.40 -21.23
N GLU A 2 -3.81 7.36 -20.83
CA GLU A 2 -3.58 6.67 -19.55
C GLU A 2 -2.36 5.77 -19.70
N ASN A 3 -1.29 6.05 -18.95
CA ASN A 3 -0.13 5.17 -18.86
C ASN A 3 -0.53 3.92 -18.05
N ASN A 4 -0.79 2.82 -18.75
CA ASN A 4 -0.96 1.51 -18.12
C ASN A 4 0.41 0.92 -17.80
N ASN A 5 0.96 1.29 -16.64
CA ASN A 5 2.14 0.64 -16.07
C ASN A 5 1.73 -0.73 -15.50
N ASN A 6 1.74 -1.75 -16.34
CA ASN A 6 1.51 -3.13 -15.93
C ASN A 6 2.74 -3.67 -15.20
N ILE A 7 2.58 -4.05 -13.94
CA ILE A 7 3.61 -4.78 -13.17
C ILE A 7 3.37 -6.27 -13.41
N PHE A 8 4.30 -6.93 -14.10
CA PHE A 8 4.31 -8.37 -14.28
C PHE A 8 5.15 -9.01 -13.18
N MET A 9 4.54 -9.89 -12.37
CA MET A 9 5.23 -10.68 -11.36
C MET A 9 5.15 -12.14 -11.78
N GLN A 10 6.30 -12.76 -12.09
CA GLN A 10 6.38 -14.16 -12.45
C GLN A 10 6.62 -14.97 -11.18
N THR A 11 5.72 -15.89 -10.87
CA THR A 11 5.83 -16.82 -9.74
C THR A 11 5.68 -18.26 -10.26
N ASP A 12 6.38 -19.20 -9.64
CA ASP A 12 6.38 -20.62 -10.06
C ASP A 12 5.01 -21.29 -9.85
N ASP A 13 4.19 -20.73 -8.96
CA ASP A 13 2.80 -21.11 -8.74
C ASP A 13 1.87 -20.12 -9.45
N ASN A 14 0.69 -20.58 -9.90
CA ASN A 14 -0.39 -19.76 -10.48
C ASN A 14 -1.00 -18.79 -9.43
N ILE A 15 -0.22 -17.84 -8.93
CA ILE A 15 -0.63 -16.85 -7.95
C ILE A 15 -1.31 -15.71 -8.72
N ASN A 16 -2.63 -15.72 -8.73
CA ASN A 16 -3.43 -14.63 -9.27
C ASN A 16 -3.58 -13.55 -8.18
N VAL A 17 -2.70 -12.56 -8.20
CA VAL A 17 -2.79 -11.37 -7.34
C VAL A 17 -3.13 -10.17 -8.21
N ASP A 18 -4.22 -9.50 -7.86
CA ASP A 18 -4.66 -8.31 -8.59
C ASP A 18 -3.71 -7.11 -8.37
N GLN A 19 -3.78 -6.13 -9.27
CA GLN A 19 -2.94 -4.94 -9.21
C GLN A 19 -3.13 -4.10 -7.93
N ASP A 20 -4.35 -4.06 -7.38
CA ASP A 20 -4.62 -3.28 -6.17
C ASP A 20 -3.92 -3.91 -4.96
N SER A 21 -3.91 -5.24 -4.89
CA SER A 21 -3.18 -6.01 -3.89
C SER A 21 -1.67 -5.72 -3.96
N ILE A 22 -1.07 -5.69 -5.16
CA ILE A 22 0.35 -5.34 -5.35
C ILE A 22 0.64 -3.91 -4.86
N ARG A 23 -0.20 -2.94 -5.24
CA ARG A 23 -0.01 -1.54 -4.82
C ARG A 23 -0.13 -1.38 -3.30
N LYS A 24 -1.06 -2.08 -2.65
CA LYS A 24 -1.16 -2.11 -1.19
C LYS A 24 0.10 -2.70 -0.55
N MET A 25 0.64 -3.79 -1.09
CA MET A 25 1.89 -4.39 -0.60
C MET A 25 3.06 -3.43 -0.71
N LEU A 26 3.23 -2.77 -1.86
CA LEU A 26 4.29 -1.79 -2.08
C LEU A 26 4.17 -0.60 -1.11
N PHE A 27 2.96 -0.11 -0.88
CA PHE A 27 2.71 0.98 0.06
C PHE A 27 3.07 0.60 1.50
N ILE A 28 2.65 -0.58 1.95
CA ILE A 28 2.98 -1.10 3.28
C ILE A 28 4.50 -1.25 3.42
N TYR A 29 5.16 -1.83 2.41
CA TYR A 29 6.62 -1.99 2.39
C TYR A 29 7.34 -0.65 2.54
N ASN A 30 6.95 0.36 1.76
CA ASN A 30 7.53 1.70 1.82
C ASN A 30 7.29 2.37 3.19
N ALA A 31 6.11 2.20 3.79
CA ALA A 31 5.82 2.75 5.10
C ALA A 31 6.72 2.13 6.19
N LEU A 32 6.91 0.81 6.16
CA LEU A 32 7.80 0.09 7.08
C LEU A 32 9.24 0.61 6.97
N ASN A 33 9.77 0.75 5.74
CA ASN A 33 11.12 1.30 5.51
C ASN A 33 11.28 2.75 6.02
N ASN A 34 10.19 3.53 6.01
CA ASN A 34 10.16 4.89 6.54
C ASN A 34 9.91 4.98 8.06
N GLY A 35 10.00 3.84 8.78
CA GLY A 35 9.90 3.77 10.23
C GLY A 35 8.46 3.79 10.78
N TRP A 36 7.46 3.56 9.94
CA TRP A 36 6.09 3.34 10.40
C TRP A 36 5.89 1.90 10.88
N SER A 37 5.06 1.70 11.90
CA SER A 37 4.49 0.40 12.23
C SER A 37 3.12 0.28 11.58
N VAL A 38 2.84 -0.86 10.95
CA VAL A 38 1.57 -1.12 10.26
C VAL A 38 0.86 -2.29 10.95
N LYS A 39 -0.41 -2.10 11.31
CA LYS A 39 -1.24 -3.12 11.96
C LYS A 39 -2.54 -3.36 11.18
N LYS A 40 -2.72 -4.56 10.65
CA LYS A 40 -3.99 -4.96 10.03
C LYS A 40 -5.08 -5.16 11.08
N ARG A 41 -6.29 -4.67 10.79
CA ARG A 41 -7.47 -4.68 11.64
C ARG A 41 -8.72 -4.92 10.79
N ARG A 42 -9.17 -6.18 10.71
CA ARG A 42 -10.30 -6.59 9.85
C ARG A 42 -10.12 -5.99 8.45
N ASP A 43 -10.90 -4.96 8.14
CA ASP A 43 -10.98 -4.28 6.83
C ASP A 43 -10.23 -2.94 6.81
N SER A 44 -9.20 -2.79 7.64
CA SER A 44 -8.41 -1.55 7.74
C SER A 44 -6.96 -1.80 8.14
N TYR A 45 -6.13 -0.79 7.90
CA TYR A 45 -4.72 -0.78 8.26
C TYR A 45 -4.40 0.45 9.11
N VAL A 46 -3.80 0.24 10.28
CA VAL A 46 -3.41 1.31 11.20
C VAL A 46 -1.91 1.54 11.06
N PHE A 47 -1.53 2.77 10.72
CA PHE A 47 -0.14 3.19 10.57
C PHE A 47 0.23 4.09 11.76
N THR A 48 1.32 3.78 12.46
CA THR A 48 1.80 4.56 13.61
C THR A 48 3.29 4.83 13.50
N LYS A 49 3.74 6.07 13.72
CA LYS A 49 5.18 6.41 13.75
C LYS A 49 5.55 6.97 15.11
N LYS A 50 6.58 6.39 15.73
CA LYS A 50 6.92 6.65 17.13
C LYS A 50 7.51 8.06 17.35
N HIS A 51 8.20 8.61 16.35
CA HIS A 51 9.00 9.82 16.51
C HIS A 51 8.27 11.16 16.40
N GLU A 52 6.95 11.18 16.19
CA GLU A 52 6.18 12.43 16.05
C GLU A 52 4.83 12.41 16.79
N GLY A 53 4.52 11.36 17.55
CA GLY A 53 3.20 11.18 18.17
C GLY A 53 2.03 11.03 17.17
N ARG A 54 2.33 10.94 15.85
CA ARG A 54 1.33 10.82 14.80
C ARG A 54 0.83 9.39 14.66
N LYS A 55 -0.48 9.23 14.80
CA LYS A 55 -1.23 8.00 14.54
C LYS A 55 -2.20 8.27 13.42
N GLU A 56 -2.03 7.58 12.31
CA GLU A 56 -2.92 7.70 11.15
C GLU A 56 -3.62 6.36 10.90
N VAL A 57 -4.94 6.39 10.90
CA VAL A 57 -5.76 5.19 10.62
C VAL A 57 -6.26 5.29 9.19
N PHE A 58 -5.82 4.36 8.35
CA PHE A 58 -6.26 4.28 6.97
C PHE A 58 -7.30 3.16 6.85
N SER A 59 -8.55 3.53 6.53
CA SER A 59 -9.51 2.53 6.04
C SER A 59 -9.02 1.95 4.72
N ASP A 60 -9.44 0.74 4.36
CA ASP A 60 -9.01 0.13 3.09
C ASP A 60 -9.41 0.99 1.87
N SER A 61 -10.56 1.68 1.93
CA SER A 61 -11.02 2.64 0.92
C SER A 61 -10.17 3.90 0.84
N TYR A 62 -9.72 4.43 1.98
CA TYR A 62 -8.86 5.60 2.03
C TYR A 62 -7.43 5.25 1.59
N LEU A 63 -6.94 4.06 1.96
CA LEU A 63 -5.65 3.53 1.51
C LEU A 63 -5.60 3.46 -0.02
N LYS A 64 -6.67 2.96 -0.66
CA LYS A 64 -6.79 2.93 -2.12
C LYS A 64 -6.69 4.34 -2.72
N THR A 65 -7.41 5.31 -2.15
CA THR A 65 -7.38 6.71 -2.60
C THR A 65 -6.01 7.36 -2.39
N PHE A 66 -5.35 7.06 -1.26
CA PHE A 66 -4.04 7.60 -0.90
C PHE A 66 -2.93 7.04 -1.78
N ILE A 67 -2.97 5.74 -2.06
CA ILE A 67 -2.08 5.05 -3.01
C ILE A 67 -2.23 5.66 -4.40
N VAL A 68 -3.46 5.80 -4.91
CA VAL A 68 -3.70 6.41 -6.22
C VAL A 68 -3.22 7.86 -6.28
N ARG A 69 -3.38 8.64 -5.18
CA ARG A 69 -2.89 10.02 -5.12
C ARG A 69 -1.37 10.14 -5.04
N ASN A 70 -0.68 9.25 -4.33
CA ASN A 70 0.76 9.34 -4.09
C ASN A 70 1.60 8.49 -5.08
N MET A 71 1.00 7.54 -5.80
CA MET A 71 1.68 6.80 -6.88
C MET A 71 1.65 7.52 -8.23
N LYS A 72 1.10 8.74 -8.34
CA LYS A 72 1.16 9.58 -9.55
C LYS A 72 2.55 10.19 -9.84
N LEU A 73 3.62 9.64 -9.26
CA LEU A 73 5.01 10.07 -9.47
C LEU A 73 5.85 9.05 -10.25
N CYS A 74 5.21 8.23 -11.09
CA CYS A 74 5.90 7.42 -12.09
C CYS A 74 5.26 7.62 -13.46
#